data_AF-A0AAP2DLB8-F1
#
_entry.id   AF-A0AAP2DLB8-F1
#
_cell.length_a   1.000
_cell.length_b   1.000
_cell.length_c   1.000
_cell.angle_alpha   90.00
_cell.angle_beta   90.00
_cell.angle_gamma   90.00
#
_symmetry.space_group_name_H-M   'P 1'
#
loop_
_entity.id
_entity.type
_entity.pdbx_description
1 polymer ?
#
loop_
_entity_poly.entity_id
_entity_poly.type
_entity_poly.pdbx_seq_one_letter_code
_entity_poly.pdbx_strand_id
1 'polypeptide(L)'
;MLPDFENISYLRSGSPIQRKAYDLLIHSKILYHLRPFRPILTGTLPLDLFIDGKSDLDIICQSSDFESVEKFLLRTFAAYSGFSILQKNTRSVPTLICRFHLEGFLFELFFQATDPREQMAYRHMLIEYKLLEKGGDTFRRRVMELKMQGTKTEPAFAVLLGLQGDPYESLLSLEE
;
A
#
# COMPACT_ATOMS: atom_id res chain seq x y z
N MET A 1 7.41 -1.59 19.27
CA MET A 1 5.93 -1.65 19.29
C MET A 1 5.47 -1.31 17.89
N LEU A 2 4.57 -2.08 17.29
CA LEU A 2 4.07 -1.77 15.95
C LEU A 2 3.29 -0.43 15.99
N PRO A 3 3.52 0.48 15.04
CA PRO A 3 2.64 1.62 14.85
C PRO A 3 1.20 1.15 14.61
N ASP A 4 0.23 1.96 15.03
CA ASP A 4 -1.15 1.77 14.60
C ASP A 4 -1.27 2.20 13.12
N PHE A 5 -1.12 1.23 12.22
CA PHE A 5 -1.18 1.46 10.78
C PHE A 5 -2.57 1.80 10.26
N GLU A 6 -3.62 1.67 11.08
CA GLU A 6 -4.96 2.11 10.71
C GLU A 6 -5.14 3.62 10.85
N ASN A 7 -4.23 4.27 11.58
CA ASN A 7 -4.21 5.71 11.77
C ASN A 7 -2.96 6.32 11.15
N ILE A 8 -3.14 7.11 10.09
CA ILE A 8 -2.03 7.74 9.35
C ILE A 8 -1.20 8.78 10.14
N SER A 9 -1.52 9.06 11.41
CA SER A 9 -0.81 10.05 12.25
C SER A 9 0.70 9.79 12.38
N TYR A 10 1.15 8.53 12.27
CA TYR A 10 2.58 8.20 12.30
C TYR A 10 3.36 8.84 11.14
N LEU A 11 2.70 9.13 10.01
CA LEU A 11 3.33 9.80 8.86
C LEU A 11 3.72 11.26 9.16
N ARG A 12 3.05 11.91 10.13
CA ARG A 12 3.27 13.33 10.46
C ARG A 12 4.69 13.61 10.95
N SER A 13 5.32 12.63 11.60
CA SER A 13 6.72 12.68 12.05
C SER A 13 7.66 11.88 11.17
N GLY A 14 7.17 11.33 10.05
CA GLY A 14 7.94 10.51 9.12
C GLY A 14 8.88 11.31 8.23
N SER A 15 9.42 10.67 7.18
CA SER A 15 10.27 11.30 6.18
C SER A 15 9.54 12.42 5.40
N PRO A 16 10.26 13.27 4.64
CA PRO A 16 9.63 14.35 3.88
C PRO A 16 8.48 13.90 2.97
N ILE A 17 8.61 12.72 2.33
CA ILE A 17 7.57 12.18 1.45
C ILE A 17 6.37 11.65 2.25
N GLN A 18 6.59 11.05 3.42
CA GLN A 18 5.53 10.63 4.33
C GLN A 18 4.72 11.83 4.85
N ARG A 19 5.39 12.92 5.24
CA ARG A 19 4.72 14.16 5.67
C ARG A 19 3.91 14.81 4.54
N LYS A 20 4.48 14.86 3.32
CA LYS A 20 3.77 15.34 2.13
C LYS A 20 2.51 14.51 1.86
N ALA A 21 2.61 13.18 1.94
CA ALA A 21 1.47 12.29 1.76
C ALA A 21 0.43 12.45 2.90
N TYR A 22 0.87 12.64 4.14
CA TYR A 22 -0.03 12.92 5.27
C TYR A 22 -0.87 14.18 5.03
N ASP A 23 -0.22 15.29 4.68
CA ASP A 23 -0.92 16.55 4.39
C ASP A 23 -1.92 16.37 3.24
N LEU A 24 -1.50 15.67 2.18
CA LEU A 24 -2.36 15.30 1.05
C LEU A 24 -3.60 14.52 1.47
N LEU A 25 -3.42 13.44 2.22
CA LEU A 25 -4.53 12.58 2.66
C LEU A 25 -5.52 13.34 3.55
N ILE A 26 -5.04 14.28 4.37
CA ILE A 26 -5.88 15.12 5.23
C ILE A 26 -6.70 16.11 4.41
N HIS A 27 -6.07 16.92 3.55
CA HIS A 27 -6.81 17.97 2.84
C HIS A 27 -7.68 17.45 1.70
N SER A 28 -7.28 16.36 1.02
CA SER A 28 -8.05 15.74 -0.06
C SER A 28 -9.27 14.96 0.46
N LYS A 29 -9.29 14.63 1.76
CA LYS A 29 -10.35 13.84 2.40
C LYS A 29 -10.57 12.46 1.75
N ILE A 30 -9.57 11.91 1.05
CA ILE A 30 -9.68 10.60 0.39
C ILE A 30 -10.08 9.50 1.38
N LEU A 31 -9.39 9.41 2.53
CA LEU A 31 -9.73 8.41 3.55
C LEU A 31 -11.11 8.65 4.18
N TYR A 32 -11.57 9.90 4.26
CA TYR A 32 -12.92 10.22 4.72
C TYR A 32 -13.98 9.70 3.75
N HIS A 33 -13.78 9.92 2.44
CA HIS A 33 -14.68 9.39 1.42
C HIS A 33 -14.70 7.86 1.41
N LEU A 34 -13.55 7.22 1.64
CA LEU A 34 -13.41 5.77 1.65
C LEU A 34 -13.87 5.11 2.96
N ARG A 35 -14.16 5.88 4.02
CA ARG A 35 -14.55 5.36 5.35
C ARG A 35 -15.59 4.23 5.34
N PRO A 36 -16.66 4.26 4.49
CA PRO A 36 -17.62 3.15 4.41
C PRO A 36 -16.98 1.79 4.08
N PHE A 37 -15.81 1.80 3.45
CA PHE A 37 -15.05 0.63 3.02
C PHE A 37 -13.84 0.33 3.91
N ARG A 38 -13.72 0.97 5.08
CA ARG A 38 -12.66 0.73 6.08
C ARG A 38 -11.24 0.83 5.48
N PRO A 39 -10.83 2.00 4.98
CA PRO A 39 -9.59 2.14 4.24
C PRO A 39 -8.38 1.98 5.16
N ILE A 40 -7.36 1.25 4.71
CA ILE A 40 -6.04 1.18 5.36
C ILE A 40 -4.97 1.55 4.34
N LEU A 41 -4.07 2.46 4.71
CA LEU A 41 -2.91 2.80 3.92
C LEU A 41 -1.87 1.67 4.04
N THR A 42 -1.41 1.14 2.90
CA THR A 42 -0.47 0.01 2.85
C THR A 42 0.74 0.30 1.95
N GLY A 43 1.56 -0.72 1.73
CA GLY A 43 2.66 -0.67 0.78
C GLY A 43 3.88 0.05 1.33
N THR A 44 4.60 0.72 0.45
CA THR A 44 5.96 1.22 0.76
C THR A 44 6.00 2.56 1.49
N LEU A 45 4.93 3.35 1.39
CA LEU A 45 4.85 4.66 2.05
C LEU A 45 4.83 4.55 3.58
N PRO A 46 3.99 3.70 4.20
CA PRO A 46 4.06 3.47 5.65
C PRO A 46 5.44 3.01 6.14
N LEU A 47 6.15 2.27 5.30
CA LEU A 47 7.45 1.69 5.63
C LEU A 47 8.62 2.62 5.39
N ASP A 48 8.42 3.85 4.92
CA ASP A 48 9.50 4.76 4.49
C ASP A 48 10.43 4.11 3.44
N LEU A 49 9.83 3.42 2.48
CA LEU A 49 10.47 2.81 1.31
C LEU A 49 9.91 3.35 -0.01
N PHE A 50 9.12 4.43 0.06
CA PHE A 50 8.46 5.04 -1.10
C PHE A 50 9.47 5.75 -1.99
N ILE A 51 9.42 5.48 -3.29
CA ILE A 51 10.25 6.14 -4.30
C ILE A 51 9.36 7.04 -5.16
N ASP A 52 9.62 8.35 -5.10
CA ASP A 52 8.89 9.36 -5.88
C ASP A 52 8.93 9.05 -7.39
N GLY A 53 7.78 9.16 -8.04
CA GLY A 53 7.58 8.80 -9.44
C GLY A 53 7.68 7.31 -9.79
N LYS A 54 7.93 6.41 -8.83
CA LYS A 54 8.01 4.95 -9.07
C LYS A 54 7.08 4.11 -8.18
N SER A 55 6.71 4.62 -7.02
CA SER A 55 5.85 3.91 -6.05
C SER A 55 4.45 4.48 -6.07
N ASP A 56 3.48 3.60 -5.87
CA ASP A 56 2.08 3.96 -5.74
C ASP A 56 1.74 4.24 -4.27
N LEU A 57 0.71 5.05 -4.05
CA LEU A 57 0.08 5.25 -2.75
C LEU A 57 -1.08 4.25 -2.63
N ASP A 58 -0.79 3.12 -2.01
CA ASP A 58 -1.70 1.98 -1.89
C ASP A 58 -2.69 2.15 -0.75
N ILE A 59 -3.98 2.06 -1.03
CA ILE A 59 -5.04 2.01 -0.01
C ILE A 59 -5.90 0.79 -0.26
N ILE A 60 -5.94 -0.12 0.71
CA ILE A 60 -6.83 -1.28 0.68
C ILE A 60 -8.15 -0.97 1.38
N CYS A 61 -9.22 -1.57 0.89
CA CYS A 61 -10.61 -1.36 1.30
C CYS A 61 -11.38 -2.69 1.28
N GLN A 62 -12.47 -2.76 2.03
CA GLN A 62 -13.39 -3.88 2.10
C GLN A 62 -14.67 -3.61 1.32
N SER A 63 -14.98 -4.45 0.33
CA SER A 63 -16.30 -4.55 -0.30
C SER A 63 -16.39 -5.82 -1.16
N SER A 64 -17.56 -6.48 -1.16
CA SER A 64 -17.92 -7.50 -2.14
C SER A 64 -18.88 -6.98 -3.22
N ASP A 65 -19.49 -5.80 -3.02
CA ASP A 65 -20.39 -5.15 -3.98
C ASP A 65 -19.60 -4.20 -4.87
N PHE A 66 -19.00 -4.76 -5.92
CA PHE A 66 -18.19 -3.98 -6.87
C PHE A 66 -19.03 -3.02 -7.71
N GLU A 67 -20.30 -3.32 -8.00
CA GLU A 67 -21.16 -2.42 -8.78
C GLU A 67 -21.41 -1.11 -8.02
N SER A 68 -21.72 -1.19 -6.71
CA SER A 68 -21.89 0.00 -5.88
C SER A 68 -20.57 0.77 -5.69
N VAL A 69 -19.44 0.05 -5.55
CA VAL A 69 -18.11 0.66 -5.46
C VAL A 69 -17.76 1.40 -6.74
N GLU A 70 -18.00 0.83 -7.92
CA GLU A 70 -17.74 1.50 -9.21
C GLU A 70 -18.51 2.81 -9.34
N LYS A 71 -19.81 2.79 -9.04
CA LYS A 71 -20.65 4.00 -9.05
C LYS A 71 -20.13 5.06 -8.08
N PHE A 72 -19.70 4.64 -6.89
CA PHE A 72 -19.08 5.53 -5.91
C PHE A 72 -17.77 6.14 -6.43
N LEU A 73 -16.87 5.33 -6.98
CA LEU A 73 -15.58 5.75 -7.50
C LEU A 73 -15.73 6.70 -8.68
N LEU A 74 -16.63 6.40 -9.61
CA LEU A 74 -16.94 7.28 -10.75
C LEU A 74 -17.42 8.65 -10.28
N ARG A 75 -18.30 8.69 -9.28
CA ARG A 75 -18.80 9.96 -8.74
C ARG A 75 -17.76 10.76 -7.96
N THR A 76 -16.80 10.08 -7.33
CA THR A 76 -15.89 10.71 -6.37
C THR A 76 -14.53 11.06 -6.98
N PHE A 77 -14.02 10.22 -7.88
CA PHE A 77 -12.63 10.28 -8.35
C PHE A 77 -12.46 10.40 -9.88
N ALA A 78 -13.53 10.28 -10.67
CA ALA A 78 -13.41 10.29 -12.15
C ALA A 78 -12.86 11.58 -12.75
N ALA A 79 -12.94 12.69 -12.01
CA ALA A 79 -12.38 13.97 -12.45
C ALA A 79 -10.84 14.02 -12.33
N TYR A 80 -10.21 13.10 -11.60
CA TYR A 80 -8.76 13.07 -11.44
C TYR A 80 -8.07 12.48 -12.68
N SER A 81 -6.89 13.02 -13.00
CA SER A 81 -6.13 12.59 -14.18
C SER A 81 -5.68 11.14 -14.08
N GLY A 82 -5.77 10.40 -15.18
CA GLY A 82 -5.42 8.99 -15.22
C GLY A 82 -6.38 8.08 -14.46
N PHE A 83 -7.60 8.56 -14.17
CA PHE A 83 -8.65 7.75 -13.57
C PHE A 83 -8.92 6.48 -14.40
N SER A 84 -8.88 5.33 -13.73
CA SER A 84 -9.24 4.05 -14.32
C SER A 84 -9.81 3.13 -13.25
N ILE A 85 -10.67 2.21 -13.68
CA ILE A 85 -11.18 1.10 -12.86
C ILE A 85 -10.88 -0.20 -13.61
N LEU A 86 -10.42 -1.21 -12.86
CA LEU A 86 -10.15 -2.55 -13.37
C LEU A 86 -10.68 -3.57 -12.36
N GLN A 87 -11.51 -4.50 -12.82
CA GLN A 87 -11.84 -5.71 -12.07
C GLN A 87 -10.96 -6.87 -12.56
N LYS A 88 -10.36 -7.61 -11.62
CA LYS A 88 -9.59 -8.83 -11.91
C LYS A 88 -9.55 -9.76 -10.69
N ASN A 89 -9.05 -10.98 -10.88
CA ASN A 89 -8.67 -11.84 -9.76
C ASN A 89 -7.21 -11.57 -9.39
N THR A 90 -6.95 -11.22 -8.13
CA THR A 90 -5.60 -11.09 -7.56
C THR A 90 -5.39 -12.27 -6.61
N ARG A 91 -4.45 -13.17 -6.94
CA ARG A 91 -4.22 -14.42 -6.17
C ARG A 91 -5.53 -15.18 -5.89
N SER A 92 -6.36 -15.32 -6.92
CA SER A 92 -7.68 -15.98 -6.87
C SER A 92 -8.78 -15.26 -6.08
N VAL A 93 -8.53 -14.04 -5.59
CA VAL A 93 -9.52 -13.20 -4.91
C VAL A 93 -10.07 -12.14 -5.89
N PRO A 94 -11.40 -12.08 -6.12
CA PRO A 94 -12.00 -10.98 -6.88
C PRO A 94 -11.60 -9.64 -6.29
N THR A 95 -11.10 -8.76 -7.14
CA THR A 95 -10.52 -7.49 -6.75
C THR A 95 -10.94 -6.41 -7.72
N LEU A 96 -11.45 -5.30 -7.18
CA LEU A 96 -11.62 -4.07 -7.94
C LEU A 96 -10.48 -3.11 -7.61
N ILE A 97 -9.85 -2.56 -8.64
CA ILE A 97 -8.75 -1.63 -8.52
C ILE A 97 -9.15 -0.31 -9.16
N CYS A 98 -8.96 0.80 -8.45
CA CYS A 98 -9.07 2.14 -9.00
C CYS A 98 -7.72 2.84 -8.94
N ARG A 99 -7.33 3.47 -10.05
CA ARG A 99 -6.12 4.30 -10.09
C ARG A 99 -6.45 5.71 -10.54
N PHE A 100 -5.74 6.69 -9.99
CA PHE A 100 -5.77 8.08 -10.43
C PHE A 100 -4.55 8.82 -9.88
N HIS A 101 -4.24 9.98 -10.47
CA HIS A 101 -3.18 10.85 -9.96
C HIS A 101 -3.76 12.02 -9.17
N LEU A 102 -3.11 12.35 -8.06
CA LEU A 102 -3.40 13.56 -7.30
C LEU A 102 -2.11 14.11 -6.69
N GLU A 103 -1.79 15.37 -7.00
CA GLU A 103 -0.68 16.14 -6.41
C GLU A 103 0.69 15.44 -6.43
N GLY A 104 0.97 14.72 -7.51
CA GLY A 104 2.21 14.00 -7.73
C GLY A 104 2.24 12.57 -7.20
N PHE A 105 1.16 12.10 -6.57
CA PHE A 105 1.02 10.70 -6.17
C PHE A 105 0.11 9.96 -7.14
N LEU A 106 0.51 8.74 -7.52
CA LEU A 106 -0.36 7.76 -8.14
C LEU A 106 -1.06 6.99 -7.03
N PHE A 107 -2.37 7.16 -6.91
CA PHE A 107 -3.20 6.40 -5.97
C PHE A 107 -3.57 5.06 -6.60
N GLU A 108 -3.50 4.00 -5.81
CA GLU A 108 -4.05 2.69 -6.13
C GLU A 108 -4.98 2.24 -5.00
N LEU A 109 -6.29 2.26 -5.28
CA LEU A 109 -7.32 1.81 -4.35
C LEU A 109 -7.70 0.37 -4.66
N PHE A 110 -7.58 -0.53 -3.69
CA PHE A 110 -7.94 -1.94 -3.81
C PHE A 110 -9.19 -2.25 -3.00
N PHE A 111 -10.16 -2.94 -3.60
CA PHE A 111 -11.35 -3.41 -2.93
C PHE A 111 -11.46 -4.93 -3.04
N GLN A 112 -11.57 -5.60 -1.89
CA GLN A 112 -11.81 -7.03 -1.78
C GLN A 112 -12.86 -7.31 -0.70
N ALA A 113 -13.54 -8.45 -0.74
CA ALA A 113 -14.49 -8.84 0.31
C ALA A 113 -13.81 -9.07 1.68
N THR A 114 -12.52 -9.44 1.63
CA THR A 114 -11.64 -9.71 2.77
C THR A 114 -11.49 -8.48 3.67
N ASP A 115 -11.53 -8.69 4.99
CA ASP A 115 -11.23 -7.63 5.97
C ASP A 115 -9.85 -7.01 5.66
N PRO A 116 -9.69 -5.68 5.65
CA PRO A 116 -8.45 -5.04 5.26
C PRO A 116 -7.23 -5.52 6.07
N ARG A 117 -7.43 -5.91 7.35
CA ARG A 117 -6.36 -6.45 8.19
C ARG A 117 -5.90 -7.86 7.77
N GLU A 118 -6.75 -8.59 7.06
CA GLU A 118 -6.47 -9.95 6.58
C GLU A 118 -6.00 -9.96 5.11
N GLN A 119 -6.02 -8.80 4.43
CA GLN A 119 -5.54 -8.69 3.05
C GLN A 119 -4.01 -8.84 2.99
N MET A 120 -3.53 -9.52 1.95
CA MET A 120 -2.09 -9.83 1.80
C MET A 120 -1.21 -8.58 1.83
N ALA A 121 -1.67 -7.46 1.27
CA ALA A 121 -0.91 -6.21 1.25
C ALA A 121 -0.63 -5.68 2.68
N TYR A 122 -1.60 -5.79 3.59
CA TYR A 122 -1.41 -5.39 4.98
C TYR A 122 -0.50 -6.36 5.72
N ARG A 123 -0.74 -7.67 5.58
CA ARG A 123 0.07 -8.74 6.20
C ARG A 123 1.54 -8.64 5.78
N HIS A 124 1.82 -8.47 4.49
CA HIS A 124 3.18 -8.24 3.98
C HIS A 124 3.80 -6.99 4.57
N MET A 125 3.08 -5.87 4.58
CA MET A 125 3.60 -4.62 5.15
C MET A 125 3.99 -4.79 6.62
N LEU A 126 3.23 -5.56 7.41
CA LEU A 126 3.58 -5.83 8.81
C LEU A 126 4.86 -6.67 8.94
N ILE A 127 5.02 -7.69 8.11
CA ILE A 127 6.23 -8.54 8.07
C ILE A 127 7.44 -7.70 7.64
N GLU A 128 7.31 -6.94 6.56
CA GLU A 128 8.34 -6.03 6.06
C GLU A 128 8.74 -5.00 7.13
N TYR A 129 7.77 -4.42 7.84
CA TYR A 129 8.05 -3.53 8.97
C TYR A 129 8.88 -4.23 10.04
N LYS A 130 8.45 -5.42 10.52
CA LYS A 130 9.18 -6.19 11.54
C LYS A 130 10.63 -6.49 11.09
N LEU A 131 10.82 -6.83 9.82
CA LEU A 131 12.13 -7.10 9.23
C LEU A 131 13.01 -5.85 9.14
N LEU A 132 12.43 -4.70 8.77
CA LEU A 132 13.14 -3.42 8.75
C LEU A 132 13.59 -3.00 10.16
N GLU A 133 12.72 -3.15 11.16
CA GLU A 133 13.06 -2.84 12.56
C GLU A 133 14.18 -3.74 13.08
N LYS A 134 14.13 -5.04 12.75
CA LYS A 134 15.16 -6.01 13.16
C LYS A 134 16.49 -5.77 12.44
N GLY A 135 16.46 -5.41 11.16
CA GLY A 135 17.63 -5.19 10.32
C GLY A 135 18.24 -3.78 10.43
N GLY A 136 17.49 -2.82 10.97
CA GLY A 136 17.90 -1.42 11.13
C GLY A 136 18.22 -0.71 9.81
N ASP A 137 18.86 0.46 9.92
CA ASP A 137 19.13 1.37 8.79
C ASP A 137 20.00 0.75 7.69
N THR A 138 20.90 -0.18 8.04
CA THR A 138 21.73 -0.87 7.05
C THR A 138 20.89 -1.78 6.16
N PHE A 139 19.93 -2.52 6.73
CA PHE A 139 19.04 -3.35 5.95
C PHE A 139 18.08 -2.51 5.11
N ARG A 140 17.49 -1.47 5.71
CA ARG A 140 16.64 -0.48 5.01
C ARG A 140 17.32 0.11 3.78
N ARG A 141 18.58 0.54 3.91
CA ARG A 141 19.36 1.09 2.78
C ARG A 141 19.53 0.08 1.65
N ARG A 142 19.86 -1.17 1.96
CA ARG A 142 19.98 -2.24 0.96
C ARG A 142 18.66 -2.53 0.24
N VAL A 143 17.54 -2.52 0.98
CA VAL A 143 16.20 -2.64 0.37
C VAL A 143 15.96 -1.48 -0.60
N MET A 144 16.26 -0.24 -0.17
CA MET A 144 16.13 0.95 -1.03
C MET A 144 17.03 0.90 -2.27
N GLU A 145 18.28 0.46 -2.15
CA GLU A 145 19.20 0.29 -3.28
C GLU A 145 18.62 -0.66 -4.33
N LEU A 146 18.12 -1.83 -3.92
CA LEU A 146 17.47 -2.78 -4.82
C LEU A 146 16.21 -2.20 -5.48
N LYS A 147 15.39 -1.47 -4.70
CA LYS A 147 14.19 -0.80 -5.25
C LYS A 147 14.53 0.29 -6.25
N MET A 148 15.57 1.08 -6.00
CA MET A 148 16.03 2.11 -6.93
C MET A 148 16.49 1.52 -8.27
N GLN A 149 17.05 0.30 -8.25
CA GLN A 149 17.42 -0.48 -9.44
C GLN A 149 16.22 -1.10 -10.18
N GLY A 150 15.00 -0.95 -9.67
CA GLY A 150 13.77 -1.44 -10.30
C GLY A 150 13.23 -2.75 -9.71
N THR A 151 13.86 -3.28 -8.67
CA THR A 151 13.35 -4.46 -7.95
C THR A 151 12.09 -4.08 -7.16
N LYS A 152 11.04 -4.90 -7.22
CA LYS A 152 9.85 -4.70 -6.36
C LYS A 152 10.21 -4.94 -4.89
N THR A 153 9.35 -4.50 -3.98
CA THR A 153 9.59 -4.57 -2.53
C THR A 153 9.80 -6.01 -2.06
N GLU A 154 8.83 -6.89 -2.28
CA GLU A 154 8.85 -8.27 -1.81
C GLU A 154 10.07 -9.05 -2.37
N PRO A 155 10.39 -8.99 -3.67
CA PRO A 155 11.63 -9.56 -4.19
C PRO A 155 12.91 -8.98 -3.57
N ALA A 156 12.94 -7.67 -3.25
CA ALA A 156 14.12 -7.07 -2.61
C ALA A 156 14.36 -7.65 -1.21
N PHE A 157 13.30 -7.83 -0.41
CA PHE A 157 13.42 -8.50 0.88
C PHE A 157 13.83 -9.97 0.72
N ALA A 158 13.21 -10.71 -0.19
CA ALA A 158 13.52 -12.11 -0.44
C ALA A 158 15.01 -12.32 -0.81
N VAL A 159 15.55 -11.49 -1.70
CA VAL A 159 16.97 -11.51 -2.09
C VAL A 159 17.88 -11.27 -0.88
N LEU A 160 17.60 -10.24 -0.07
CA LEU A 160 18.46 -9.89 1.06
C LEU A 160 18.42 -10.90 2.22
N LEU A 161 17.31 -11.63 2.34
CA LEU A 161 17.12 -12.68 3.34
C LEU A 161 17.51 -14.07 2.83
N GLY A 162 17.88 -14.20 1.55
CA GLY A 162 18.20 -15.49 0.93
C GLY A 162 16.99 -16.42 0.78
N LEU A 163 15.77 -15.88 0.79
CA LEU A 163 14.54 -16.65 0.62
C LEU A 163 14.45 -17.21 -0.80
N GLN A 164 13.95 -18.43 -0.92
CA GLN A 164 13.81 -19.15 -2.19
C GLN A 164 12.34 -19.29 -2.57
N GLY A 165 12.07 -19.41 -3.87
CA GLY A 165 10.72 -19.58 -4.41
C GLY A 165 10.02 -18.25 -4.72
N ASP A 166 8.70 -18.23 -4.59
CA ASP A 166 7.89 -17.02 -4.82
C ASP A 166 8.14 -16.00 -3.68
N PRO A 167 8.57 -14.76 -3.98
CA PRO A 167 8.86 -13.76 -2.94
C PRO A 167 7.65 -13.37 -2.08
N TYR A 168 6.44 -13.41 -2.63
CA TYR A 168 5.24 -13.12 -1.86
C TYR A 168 5.00 -14.23 -0.83
N GLU A 169 4.95 -15.49 -1.29
CA GLU A 169 4.67 -16.62 -0.40
C GLU A 169 5.78 -16.84 0.65
N SER A 170 7.04 -16.67 0.25
CA SER A 170 8.17 -16.87 1.15
C SER A 170 8.24 -15.80 2.24
N LEU A 171 7.91 -14.53 1.95
CA LEU A 171 7.78 -13.51 3.00
C LEU A 171 6.60 -13.79 3.91
N LEU A 172 5.45 -14.18 3.35
CA LEU A 172 4.27 -14.51 4.14
C LEU A 172 4.51 -15.66 5.12
N SER A 173 5.39 -16.62 4.78
CA SER A 173 5.78 -17.69 5.70
C SER A 173 6.53 -17.24 6.96
N LEU A 174 6.99 -15.98 7.00
CA LEU A 174 7.62 -15.37 8.17
C LEU A 174 6.60 -14.71 9.12
N GLU A 175 5.31 -14.82 8.80
CA GLU A 175 4.25 -14.36 9.67
C GLU A 175 4.12 -15.29 10.89
N GLU A 176 4.75 -14.87 11.99
CA GLU A 176 4.55 -15.42 13.34
C GLU A 176 3.38 -14.75 14.07
#